data_AF-A0A8S3D816-F1
#
_entry.id   AF-A0A8S3D816-F1
#
_cell.length_a   1.000
_cell.length_b   1.000
_cell.length_c   1.000
_cell.angle_alpha   90.00
_cell.angle_beta   90.00
_cell.angle_gamma   90.00
#
_symmetry.space_group_name_H-M   'P 1'
#
loop_
_entity.id
_entity.type
_entity.pdbx_description
1 polymer ?
#
loop_
_entity_poly.entity_id
_entity_poly.type
_entity_poly.pdbx_seq_one_letter_code
_entity_poly.pdbx_strand_id
1 'polypeptide(L)' 'VIKSNLIRNTSTLYSVGLTWTPTANEIGSQILCAVAIDSQNVQSNQYCVAFAVSQNGSA' A
#
# COMPACT_ATOMS: atom_id res chain seq x y z
N VAL A 1 6.34 -6.65 -8.34
CA VAL A 1 7.09 -6.08 -7.17
C VAL A 1 6.48 -4.73 -6.82
N ILE A 2 6.08 -4.55 -5.56
CA ILE A 2 5.57 -3.27 -5.05
C ILE A 2 6.74 -2.32 -4.88
N LYS A 3 6.60 -1.09 -5.37
CA LYS A 3 7.54 0.02 -5.14
C LYS A 3 6.89 1.02 -4.20
N SER A 4 7.65 1.50 -3.22
CA SER A 4 7.23 2.54 -2.29
C SER A 4 8.08 3.79 -2.46
N ASN A 5 7.47 4.95 -2.26
CA ASN A 5 8.17 6.22 -2.13
C ASN A 5 7.69 6.93 -0.87
N LEU A 6 8.61 7.23 0.05
CA LEU A 6 8.31 7.99 1.26
C LEU A 6 8.42 9.48 0.96
N ILE A 7 7.31 10.20 1.14
CA ILE A 7 7.19 11.62 0.92
C ILE A 7 7.01 12.29 2.27
N ARG A 8 7.88 13.25 2.59
CA ARG A 8 7.71 14.11 3.77
C ARG A 8 6.85 15.31 3.37
N ASN A 9 5.63 15.41 3.89
CA ASN A 9 4.75 16.56 3.63
C ASN A 9 5.05 17.74 4.55
N THR A 10 5.33 17.46 5.83
CA THR A 10 5.69 18.47 6.84
C THR A 10 6.81 17.94 7.75
N SER A 11 7.18 18.67 8.80
CA SER A 11 8.16 18.17 9.79
C SER A 11 7.72 16.87 10.49
N THR A 12 6.40 16.65 10.62
CA THR A 12 5.82 15.52 11.37
C THR A 12 4.91 14.62 10.54
N LEU A 13 4.49 15.04 9.34
CA LEU A 13 3.59 14.27 8.48
C LEU A 13 4.32 13.69 7.28
N TYR A 14 4.16 12.39 7.10
CA TYR A 14 4.69 11.63 5.97
C TYR A 14 3.56 10.92 5.23
N SER A 15 3.76 10.69 3.94
CA SER A 15 2.91 9.86 3.10
C SER A 15 3.76 8.84 2.36
N VAL A 16 3.17 7.68 2.05
CA VAL A 16 3.81 6.65 1.22
C VAL A 16 2.98 6.46 -0.03
N GLY A 17 3.59 6.67 -1.19
CA GLY A 17 3.02 6.30 -2.48
C GLY A 17 3.39 4.86 -2.80
N LEU A 18 2.40 4.02 -3.13
CA LEU A 18 2.61 2.62 -3.51
C LEU A 18 2.22 2.44 -4.97
N THR A 19 3.15 1.90 -5.75
CA THR A 19 2.93 1.59 -7.17
C THR A 19 3.31 0.14 -7.43
N TRP A 20 2.43 -0.57 -8.11
CA TRP A 20 2.71 -1.94 -8.55
C TRP A 20 1.97 -2.21 -9.86
N THR A 21 2.52 -3.13 -10.66
CA THR A 21 1.86 -3.68 -11.84
C THR A 21 1.47 -5.13 -11.50
N PRO A 22 0.17 -5.47 -11.42
CA PRO A 22 -0.25 -6.83 -11.11
C PRO A 22 0.08 -7.79 -12.25
N THR A 23 0.33 -9.03 -11.87
CA THR A 23 0.51 -10.18 -12.76
C THR A 23 -0.77 -11.00 -12.85
N ALA A 24 -0.85 -11.91 -13.82
CA ALA A 24 -2.01 -12.79 -13.98
C ALA A 24 -2.30 -13.65 -12.73
N ASN A 25 -1.27 -13.98 -11.95
CA ASN A 25 -1.40 -14.75 -10.70
C ASN A 25 -2.01 -13.92 -9.55
N GLU A 26 -2.12 -12.61 -9.71
CA GLU A 26 -2.65 -11.67 -8.72
C GLU A 26 -4.07 -11.19 -9.09
N ILE A 27 -4.72 -11.79 -10.08
CA ILE A 27 -6.14 -11.56 -10.38
C ILE A 27 -6.99 -12.04 -9.19
N GLY A 28 -7.98 -11.23 -8.80
CA GLY A 28 -8.86 -11.49 -7.66
C GLY A 28 -8.75 -10.43 -6.58
N SER A 29 -9.21 -10.78 -5.37
CA SER A 29 -9.20 -9.88 -4.22
C SER A 29 -7.79 -9.71 -3.65
N GLN A 30 -7.40 -8.46 -3.47
CA GLN A 30 -6.12 -8.05 -2.91
C GLN A 30 -6.33 -7.21 -1.67
N ILE A 31 -5.38 -7.27 -0.74
CA ILE A 31 -5.37 -6.47 0.48
C ILE A 31 -3.97 -5.91 0.67
N LEU A 32 -3.88 -4.60 0.88
CA LEU A 32 -2.65 -3.93 1.28
C LEU A 32 -2.83 -3.37 2.68
N CYS A 33 -1.94 -3.74 3.60
CA CYS A 33 -1.94 -3.24 4.97
C CYS A 33 -0.67 -2.45 5.28
N ALA A 34 -0.78 -1.41 6.12
CA ALA A 34 0.32 -0.57 6.53
C ALA A 34 0.23 -0.17 8.02
N VAL A 35 1.39 0.06 8.61
CA VAL A 35 1.59 0.65 9.94
C VAL A 35 2.64 1.76 9.83
N ALA A 36 2.55 2.77 10.69
CA ALA A 36 3.62 3.74 10.90
C ALA A 36 4.44 3.33 12.13
N ILE A 37 5.77 3.41 12.03
CA ILE A 37 6.71 3.13 13.11
C ILE A 37 7.59 4.37 13.27
N ASP A 38 7.66 4.92 14.48
CA ASP A 38 8.48 6.10 14.77
C ASP A 38 9.94 5.73 15.14
N SER A 39 10.77 6.73 15.44
CA SER A 39 12.18 6.53 15.81
C SER A 39 12.38 5.84 17.17
N GLN A 40 11.33 5.69 17.97
CA GLN A 40 11.33 4.97 19.25
C GLN A 40 10.77 3.54 19.09
N ASN A 41 10.49 3.11 17.86
CA ASN A 41 9.84 1.84 17.52
C ASN A 41 8.41 1.70 18.06
N VAL A 42 7.71 2.82 18.29
CA VAL A 42 6.28 2.80 18.63
C VAL A 42 5.47 2.68 17.35
N GLN A 43 4.55 1.71 17.33
CA GLN A 43 3.73 1.40 16.16
C GLN A 43 2.31 2.01 16.26
N SER A 44 1.79 2.51 15.14
CA SER A 44 0.37 2.89 15.02
C SER A 44 -0.57 1.67 15.00
N ASN A 45 -1.87 1.94 15.01
CA ASN A 45 -2.85 0.95 14.54
C ASN A 45 -2.57 0.58 13.07
N GLN A 46 -2.90 -0.67 12.71
CA GLN A 46 -2.82 -1.14 11.33
C GLN A 46 -4.04 -0.69 10.53
N TYR A 47 -3.79 -0.23 9.32
CA TYR A 47 -4.84 0.10 8.36
C TYR A 47 -4.66 -0.72 7.08
N CYS A 48 -5.77 -1.20 6.53
CA CYS A 48 -5.78 -2.03 5.32
C CYS A 48 -6.73 -1.45 4.28
N VAL A 49 -6.34 -1.58 3.01
CA VAL A 49 -7.14 -1.24 1.84
C VAL A 49 -7.34 -2.51 1.03
N ALA A 50 -8.59 -2.87 0.78
CA ALA A 50 -8.96 -3.98 -0.09
C ALA A 50 -9.33 -3.47 -1.48
N PHE A 51 -8.90 -4.16 -2.53
CA PHE A 51 -9.23 -3.84 -3.92
C PHE A 51 -9.23 -5.10 -4.77
N ALA A 52 -9.95 -5.07 -5.90
CA ALA A 52 -10.00 -6.18 -6.83
C ALA A 52 -9.10 -5.90 -8.03
N VAL A 53 -8.36 -6.93 -8.46
CA VAL A 53 -7.58 -6.92 -9.70
C VAL A 53 -8.33 -7.77 -10.70
N SER A 54 -8.68 -7.19 -11.84
CA SER A 54 -9.27 -7.90 -12.97
C SER A 54 -8.40 -7.76 -14.21
N GLN A 55 -8.55 -8.70 -15.13
CA GLN A 55 -8.07 -8.53 -16.49
C GLN A 55 -9.05 -7.61 -17.23
N ASN A 56 -8.53 -6.63 -17.97
CA ASN A 56 -9.37 -5.81 -18.85
C ASN A 56 -10.06 -6.73 -19.87
N GLY A 57 -11.38 -6.87 -19.77
CA GLY A 57 -12.19 -7.67 -20.70
C GLY A 57 -13.20 -8.65 -20.09
N SER A 58 -13.26 -8.79 -18.77
CA SER A 58 -14.27 -9.66 -18.10
C SER A 58 -15.07 -8.84 -17.09
N ALA A 59 -16.23 -8.36 -17.54
CA ALA A 59 -17.35 -7.96 -16.70
C ALA A 59 -18.39 -9.08 -16.69
#